data_AF-E1Z1Y4-F1
#
_entry.id   AF-E1Z1Y4-F1
#
_cell.length_a   1.000
_cell.length_b   1.000
_cell.length_c   1.000
_cell.angle_alpha   90.00
_cell.angle_beta   90.00
_cell.angle_gamma   90.00
#
_symmetry.space_group_name_H-M   'P 1'
#
loop_
_entity.id
_entity.type
_entity.pdbx_description
1 polymer ?
#
loop_
_entity_poly.entity_id
_entity_poly.type
_entity_poly.pdbx_seq_one_letter_code
_entity_poly.pdbx_strand_id
1 'polypeptide(L)'
;MGLEEQLVQACERSDAPAVARLLQQGANPAAAVTDPSSYHYQWKPLHTTIYNAKGSSQVVELLVSQQGVDVNEPTANPQHTTPLHITAWHCPSLVPLLLKHGARVNATDGYRQTAPHDAAFHGHADAVAALL
;
A
#
# COMPACT_ATOMS: atom_id res chain seq x y z
N MET A 1 -0.88 18.19 -14.97
CA MET A 1 -0.78 16.96 -14.16
C MET A 1 0.54 17.03 -13.40
N GLY A 2 0.51 17.11 -12.08
CA GLY A 2 1.72 17.19 -11.24
C GLY A 2 2.55 15.90 -11.30
N LEU A 3 3.80 15.91 -10.81
CA LEU A 3 4.63 14.70 -10.78
C LEU A 3 4.03 13.62 -9.88
N GLU A 4 3.42 14.04 -8.77
CA GLU A 4 2.77 13.17 -7.78
C GLU A 4 1.53 12.51 -8.36
N GLU A 5 0.74 13.26 -9.13
CA GLU A 5 -0.45 12.76 -9.81
C GLU A 5 -0.06 11.75 -10.90
N GLN A 6 1.01 12.02 -11.65
CA GLN A 6 1.55 11.07 -12.63
C GLN A 6 2.08 9.80 -11.94
N LEU A 7 2.71 9.94 -10.77
CA LEU A 7 3.22 8.82 -9.99
C LEU A 7 2.09 7.92 -9.52
N VAL A 8 1.01 8.51 -8.98
CA VAL A 8 -0.19 7.78 -8.55
C VAL A 8 -0.81 7.03 -9.74
N GLN A 9 -0.97 7.66 -10.90
CA GLN A 9 -1.51 6.99 -12.09
C GLN A 9 -0.62 5.85 -12.59
N ALA A 10 0.71 6.03 -12.55
CA ALA A 10 1.64 4.96 -12.90
C ALA A 10 1.54 3.78 -11.91
N CYS A 11 1.35 4.07 -10.62
CA CYS A 11 1.10 3.07 -9.59
C CYS A 11 -0.20 2.28 -9.84
N GLU A 12 -1.31 2.98 -10.13
CA GLU A 12 -2.60 2.36 -10.43
C GLU A 12 -2.55 1.46 -11.67
N ARG A 13 -1.73 1.83 -12.67
CA ARG A 13 -1.50 1.04 -13.89
C ARG A 13 -0.46 -0.06 -13.72
N SER A 14 0.15 -0.19 -12.53
CA SER A 14 1.26 -1.11 -12.26
C SER A 14 2.46 -0.93 -13.20
N ASP A 15 2.68 0.29 -13.71
CA ASP A 15 3.76 0.63 -14.65
C ASP A 15 5.06 0.91 -13.90
N ALA A 16 5.78 -0.16 -13.53
CA ALA A 16 7.06 -0.06 -12.80
C ALA A 16 8.11 0.81 -13.51
N PRO A 17 8.29 0.75 -14.85
CA PRO A 17 9.17 1.66 -15.56
C PRO A 17 8.78 3.15 -15.41
N ALA A 18 7.49 3.48 -15.49
CA ALA A 18 7.04 4.86 -15.28
C ALA A 18 7.22 5.31 -13.83
N VAL A 19 6.90 4.45 -12.86
CA VAL A 19 7.14 4.72 -11.43
C VAL A 19 8.62 5.02 -11.18
N ALA A 20 9.52 4.16 -11.62
CA ALA A 20 10.96 4.37 -11.44
C ALA A 20 11.45 5.69 -12.06
N ARG A 21 10.98 6.02 -13.27
CA ARG A 21 11.32 7.27 -13.95
C ARG A 21 10.81 8.50 -13.19
N LEU A 22 9.57 8.47 -12.69
CA LEU A 22 8.96 9.58 -11.98
C LEU A 22 9.64 9.81 -10.62
N LEU A 23 10.02 8.73 -9.92
CA LEU A 23 10.83 8.83 -8.70
C LEU A 23 12.21 9.45 -8.98
N GLN A 24 12.88 9.07 -10.07
CA GLN A 24 14.14 9.70 -10.50
C GLN A 24 13.99 11.19 -10.84
N GLN A 25 12.80 11.61 -11.29
CA GLN A 25 12.48 13.01 -11.54
C GLN A 25 12.13 13.80 -10.26
N GLY A 26 12.15 13.14 -9.10
CA GLY A 26 11.88 13.76 -7.80
C GLY A 26 10.41 13.76 -7.38
N ALA A 27 9.55 12.95 -8.03
CA ALA A 27 8.18 12.74 -7.55
C ALA A 27 8.21 12.21 -6.11
N ASN A 28 7.45 12.84 -5.20
CA ASN A 28 7.43 12.41 -3.80
C ASN A 28 6.62 11.09 -3.66
N PRO A 29 7.26 9.96 -3.27
CA PRO A 29 6.59 8.66 -3.14
C PRO A 29 5.61 8.57 -1.96
N ALA A 30 5.62 9.54 -1.06
CA ALA A 30 4.75 9.59 0.11
C ALA A 30 3.65 10.67 -0.01
N ALA A 31 3.56 11.36 -1.15
CA ALA A 31 2.56 12.40 -1.38
C ALA A 31 1.17 11.78 -1.53
N ALA A 32 0.23 12.23 -0.70
CA ALA A 32 -1.14 11.74 -0.75
C ALA A 32 -1.85 12.13 -2.06
N VAL A 33 -2.77 11.28 -2.52
CA VAL A 33 -3.67 11.56 -3.63
C VAL A 33 -4.49 12.82 -3.29
N THR A 34 -4.34 13.85 -4.11
CA THR A 34 -4.96 15.16 -3.88
C THR A 34 -6.26 15.38 -4.64
N ASP A 35 -6.60 14.51 -5.60
CA ASP A 35 -7.84 14.61 -6.37
C ASP A 35 -9.04 14.25 -5.48
N PRO A 36 -9.91 15.22 -5.11
CA PRO A 36 -11.06 14.96 -4.25
C PRO A 36 -12.14 14.11 -4.91
N SER A 37 -12.09 13.93 -6.24
CA SER A 37 -13.00 13.04 -6.96
C SER A 37 -12.56 11.57 -6.96
N SER A 38 -11.31 11.30 -6.54
CA SER A 38 -10.77 9.95 -6.44
C SER A 38 -11.30 9.21 -5.22
N TYR A 39 -11.66 7.93 -5.39
CA TYR A 39 -11.98 7.03 -4.29
C TYR A 39 -10.81 6.83 -3.31
N HIS A 40 -9.58 7.08 -3.76
CA HIS A 40 -8.36 7.02 -2.97
C HIS A 40 -7.94 8.40 -2.45
N TYR A 41 -8.83 9.39 -2.38
CA TYR A 41 -8.50 10.72 -1.85
C TYR A 41 -7.81 10.61 -0.49
N GLN A 42 -6.69 11.34 -0.33
CA GLN A 42 -5.78 11.32 0.83
C GLN A 42 -5.01 10.02 1.07
N TRP A 43 -5.16 8.99 0.22
CA TRP A 43 -4.31 7.81 0.31
C TRP A 43 -2.92 8.10 -0.21
N LYS A 44 -1.93 7.37 0.28
CA LYS A 44 -0.56 7.44 -0.24
C LYS A 44 -0.34 6.45 -1.39
N PRO A 45 0.70 6.64 -2.23
CA PRO A 45 1.01 5.77 -3.34
C PRO A 45 1.08 4.29 -2.93
N LEU A 46 1.65 3.98 -1.76
CA LEU A 46 1.70 2.60 -1.26
C LEU A 46 0.29 1.98 -1.09
N HIS A 47 -0.67 2.71 -0.52
CA HIS A 47 -2.04 2.24 -0.31
C HIS A 47 -2.76 1.99 -1.64
N THR A 48 -2.71 2.98 -2.56
CA THR A 48 -3.36 2.84 -3.87
C THR A 48 -2.70 1.75 -4.72
N THR A 49 -1.37 1.60 -4.63
CA THR A 49 -0.67 0.49 -5.28
C THR A 49 -1.18 -0.83 -4.74
N ILE A 50 -1.17 -1.07 -3.43
CA ILE A 50 -1.60 -2.37 -2.87
C ILE A 50 -3.05 -2.69 -3.26
N TYR A 51 -3.94 -1.70 -3.19
CA TYR A 51 -5.35 -1.88 -3.53
C TYR A 51 -5.58 -2.13 -5.02
N ASN A 52 -4.78 -1.53 -5.92
CA ASN A 52 -4.99 -1.68 -7.36
C ASN A 52 -4.04 -2.69 -8.04
N ALA A 53 -2.97 -3.14 -7.35
CA ALA A 53 -1.80 -3.73 -8.00
C ALA A 53 -2.04 -5.04 -8.72
N LYS A 54 -3.12 -5.79 -8.45
CA LYS A 54 -3.41 -7.10 -9.09
C LYS A 54 -2.15 -7.98 -9.32
N GLY A 55 -1.15 -7.91 -8.42
CA GLY A 55 0.11 -8.67 -8.53
C GLY A 55 1.41 -7.92 -8.86
N SER A 56 1.49 -6.59 -8.96
CA SER A 56 2.80 -5.92 -9.16
C SER A 56 3.59 -5.72 -7.87
N SER A 57 4.17 -6.80 -7.36
CA SER A 57 5.14 -6.77 -6.26
C SER A 57 6.33 -5.84 -6.54
N GLN A 58 6.67 -5.65 -7.81
CA GLN A 58 7.74 -4.76 -8.24
C GLN A 58 7.44 -3.28 -7.92
N VAL A 59 6.22 -2.80 -8.16
CA VAL A 59 5.87 -1.40 -7.83
C VAL A 59 5.85 -1.20 -6.32
N VAL A 60 5.33 -2.18 -5.57
CA VAL A 60 5.34 -2.13 -4.11
C VAL A 60 6.78 -2.08 -3.58
N GLU A 61 7.68 -2.96 -4.06
CA GLU A 61 9.11 -2.97 -3.71
C GLU A 61 9.79 -1.64 -4.05
N LEU A 62 9.49 -1.05 -5.21
CA LEU A 62 10.01 0.26 -5.60
C LEU A 62 9.59 1.34 -4.61
N LEU A 63 8.32 1.37 -4.18
CA LEU A 63 7.82 2.40 -3.26
C LEU A 63 8.38 2.22 -1.85
N VAL A 64 8.29 1.01 -1.26
CA VAL A 64 8.75 0.78 0.12
C VAL A 64 10.27 0.91 0.29
N SER A 65 11.03 0.86 -0.80
CA SER A 65 12.48 1.14 -0.80
C SER A 65 12.83 2.63 -0.90
N GLN A 66 11.85 3.52 -1.13
CA GLN A 66 12.12 4.95 -1.18
C GLN A 66 12.22 5.58 0.21
N GLN A 67 13.11 6.56 0.34
CA GLN A 67 13.17 7.37 1.55
C GLN A 67 11.86 8.13 1.77
N GLY A 68 11.37 8.14 3.02
CA GLY A 68 10.15 8.84 3.41
C GLY A 68 8.86 8.04 3.22
N VAL A 69 8.93 6.83 2.66
CA VAL A 69 7.80 5.89 2.66
C VAL A 69 7.84 5.07 3.95
N ASP A 70 6.81 5.21 4.79
CA ASP A 70 6.61 4.34 5.96
C ASP A 70 5.61 3.24 5.60
N VAL A 71 6.08 1.99 5.65
CA VAL A 71 5.28 0.79 5.37
C VAL A 71 4.13 0.58 6.38
N ASN A 72 4.17 1.28 7.51
CA ASN A 72 3.17 1.20 8.58
C ASN A 72 2.23 2.41 8.60
N GLU A 73 2.43 3.41 7.75
CA GLU A 73 1.62 4.62 7.76
C GLU A 73 0.18 4.29 7.36
N PRO A 74 -0.82 4.55 8.21
CA PRO A 74 -2.20 4.24 7.90
C PRO A 74 -2.81 5.24 6.91
N THR A 75 -3.95 4.87 6.32
CA THR A 75 -4.81 5.83 5.61
C THR A 75 -5.23 6.96 6.54
N ALA A 76 -5.35 8.18 5.99
CA ALA A 76 -5.75 9.37 6.76
C ALA A 76 -7.27 9.42 7.09
N ASN A 77 -8.03 8.42 6.63
CA ASN A 77 -9.45 8.31 6.91
C ASN A 77 -9.69 7.69 8.31
N PRO A 78 -10.92 7.75 8.86
CA PRO A 78 -11.21 7.20 10.19
C PRO A 78 -10.93 5.71 10.35
N GLN A 79 -10.83 4.95 9.25
CA GLN A 79 -10.54 3.53 9.28
C GLN A 79 -9.09 3.24 9.66
N HIS A 80 -8.16 4.22 9.56
CA HIS A 80 -6.76 4.06 9.91
C HIS A 80 -6.13 2.76 9.38
N THR A 81 -6.50 2.37 8.17
CA THR A 81 -6.12 1.09 7.58
C THR A 81 -4.65 1.14 7.20
N THR A 82 -3.83 0.22 7.73
CA THR A 82 -2.41 0.14 7.34
C THR A 82 -2.24 -0.60 6.01
N PRO A 83 -1.09 -0.44 5.32
CA PRO A 83 -0.76 -1.22 4.13
C PRO A 83 -0.90 -2.73 4.33
N LEU A 84 -0.59 -3.24 5.53
CA LEU A 84 -0.70 -4.65 5.86
C LEU A 84 -2.15 -5.13 5.98
N HIS A 85 -3.08 -4.29 6.46
CA HIS A 85 -4.51 -4.62 6.47
C HIS A 85 -5.03 -4.78 5.03
N ILE A 86 -4.78 -3.79 4.15
CA ILE A 86 -5.18 -3.86 2.73
C ILE A 86 -4.61 -5.12 2.06
N THR A 87 -3.33 -5.40 2.31
CA THR A 87 -2.65 -6.58 1.80
C THR A 87 -3.32 -7.88 2.28
N ALA A 88 -3.67 -7.97 3.56
CA ALA A 88 -4.26 -9.17 4.15
C ALA A 88 -5.61 -9.57 3.55
N TRP A 89 -6.48 -8.62 3.23
CA TRP A 89 -7.80 -8.92 2.64
C TRP A 89 -7.87 -8.78 1.11
N HIS A 90 -6.94 -8.05 0.48
CA HIS A 90 -7.02 -7.78 -0.96
C HIS A 90 -5.94 -8.52 -1.78
N CYS A 91 -4.70 -8.54 -1.30
CA CYS A 91 -3.55 -9.07 -2.04
C CYS A 91 -2.62 -9.88 -1.12
N PRO A 92 -3.09 -11.02 -0.58
CA PRO A 92 -2.36 -11.79 0.45
C PRO A 92 -0.96 -12.24 0.00
N SER A 93 -0.70 -12.35 -1.31
CA SER A 93 0.62 -12.65 -1.88
C SER A 93 1.70 -11.59 -1.59
N LEU A 94 1.31 -10.36 -1.23
CA LEU A 94 2.23 -9.28 -0.86
C LEU A 94 2.58 -9.26 0.64
N VAL A 95 1.91 -10.08 1.47
CA VAL A 95 2.19 -10.15 2.92
C VAL A 95 3.69 -10.34 3.19
N PRO A 96 4.40 -11.31 2.58
CA PRO A 96 5.82 -11.52 2.86
C PRO A 96 6.69 -10.32 2.50
N LEU A 97 6.32 -9.59 1.44
CA LEU A 97 7.05 -8.39 0.99
C LEU A 97 6.92 -7.28 2.03
N LEU A 98 5.71 -6.96 2.49
CA LEU A 98 5.54 -5.91 3.50
C LEU A 98 6.19 -6.29 4.83
N LEU A 99 6.13 -7.56 5.25
CA LEU A 99 6.81 -8.05 6.45
C LEU A 99 8.33 -7.92 6.35
N LYS A 100 8.91 -8.24 5.19
CA LYS A 100 10.35 -8.05 4.91
C LYS A 100 10.78 -6.59 5.10
N HIS A 101 9.90 -5.63 4.81
CA HIS A 101 10.15 -4.19 5.00
C HIS A 101 9.70 -3.65 6.37
N GLY A 102 9.34 -4.53 7.33
CA GLY A 102 9.05 -4.14 8.71
C GLY A 102 7.60 -3.75 8.98
N ALA A 103 6.65 -4.26 8.21
CA ALA A 103 5.23 -4.09 8.51
C ALA A 103 4.86 -4.74 9.86
N ARG A 104 4.09 -4.01 10.67
CA ARG A 104 3.67 -4.41 12.02
C ARG A 104 2.41 -5.27 11.96
N VAL A 105 2.58 -6.57 12.19
CA VAL A 105 1.49 -7.56 12.24
C VAL A 105 0.40 -7.20 13.25
N ASN A 106 0.80 -6.66 14.41
CA ASN A 106 -0.10 -6.35 15.51
C ASN A 106 -0.64 -4.90 15.49
N ALA A 107 -0.37 -4.14 14.43
CA ALA A 107 -0.99 -2.83 14.27
C ALA A 107 -2.51 -2.99 14.16
N THR A 108 -3.25 -2.11 14.85
CA THR A 108 -4.69 -2.10 14.79
C THR A 108 -5.20 -0.98 13.90
N ASP A 109 -6.22 -1.26 13.10
CA ASP A 109 -6.98 -0.24 12.38
C ASP A 109 -7.97 0.51 13.30
N GLY A 110 -8.81 1.37 12.71
CA GLY A 110 -9.83 2.14 13.40
C GLY A 110 -10.95 1.30 14.04
N TYR A 111 -11.10 0.04 13.65
CA TYR A 111 -12.04 -0.91 14.25
C TYR A 111 -11.39 -1.81 15.31
N ARG A 112 -10.13 -1.56 15.64
CA ARG A 112 -9.30 -2.39 16.53
C ARG A 112 -9.06 -3.80 15.98
N GLN A 113 -9.17 -3.99 14.68
CA GLN A 113 -8.83 -5.23 13.99
C GLN A 113 -7.35 -5.21 13.63
N THR A 114 -6.74 -6.39 13.48
CA THR A 114 -5.36 -6.54 13.00
C THR A 114 -5.38 -7.19 11.62
N ALA A 115 -4.27 -7.12 10.88
CA ALA A 115 -4.15 -7.79 9.58
C ALA A 115 -4.52 -9.29 9.59
N PRO A 116 -4.16 -10.10 10.62
CA PRO A 116 -4.71 -11.46 10.77
C PRO A 116 -6.23 -11.55 10.82
N HIS A 117 -6.93 -10.60 11.47
CA HIS A 117 -8.40 -10.59 11.51
C HIS A 117 -8.98 -10.41 10.11
N ASP A 118 -8.42 -9.48 9.33
CA ASP A 118 -8.81 -9.23 7.94
C ASP A 118 -8.57 -10.44 7.04
N ALA A 119 -7.39 -11.05 7.13
CA ALA A 119 -7.05 -12.26 6.38
C ALA A 119 -7.99 -13.43 6.74
N ALA A 120 -8.29 -13.62 8.03
CA ALA A 120 -9.20 -14.68 8.49
C ALA A 120 -10.63 -14.46 8.00
N PHE A 121 -11.14 -13.22 8.08
CA PHE A 121 -12.48 -12.87 7.63
C PHE A 121 -12.68 -13.16 6.13
N HIS A 122 -11.63 -12.96 5.32
CA HIS A 122 -11.65 -13.21 3.88
C HIS A 122 -11.21 -14.64 3.49
N GLY A 123 -10.90 -15.51 4.45
CA GLY A 123 -10.51 -16.90 4.20
C GLY A 123 -9.10 -17.08 3.64
N HIS A 124 -8.22 -16.09 3.78
CA HIS A 124 -6.83 -16.15 3.30
C HIS A 124 -5.92 -16.90 4.29
N ALA A 125 -6.08 -18.22 4.35
CA ALA A 125 -5.38 -19.09 5.29
C ALA A 125 -3.85 -18.93 5.27
N ASP A 126 -3.24 -18.83 4.07
CA ASP A 126 -1.80 -18.65 3.93
C ASP A 126 -1.32 -17.30 4.50
N ALA A 127 -2.11 -16.24 4.31
CA ALA A 127 -1.81 -14.93 4.90
C ALA A 127 -1.96 -14.96 6.42
N VAL A 128 -2.98 -15.63 6.96
CA VAL A 128 -3.09 -15.83 8.41
C VAL A 128 -1.85 -16.54 8.93
N ALA A 129 -1.44 -17.65 8.30
CA ALA A 129 -0.25 -18.40 8.72
C ALA A 129 1.04 -17.56 8.67
N ALA A 130 1.18 -16.67 7.68
CA ALA A 130 2.33 -15.77 7.58
C ALA A 130 2.30 -14.61 8.61
N LEU A 131 1.15 -14.36 9.24
CA LEU A 131 0.92 -13.25 10.18
C LEU A 131 0.75 -13.75 11.64
N LEU A 132 1.06 -15.00 11.93
CA LEU A 132 1.08 -15.59 13.28
C LEU A 132 2.52 -15.80 13.76
#